data_AF-A0A7C5JZE5-F1
#
_entry.id   AF-A0A7C5JZE5-F1
#
_cell.length_a   1.000
_cell.length_b   1.000
_cell.length_c   1.000
_cell.angle_alpha   90.00
_cell.angle_beta   90.00
_cell.angle_gamma   90.00
#
_symmetry.space_group_name_H-M   'P 1'
#
loop_
_entity.id
_entity.type
_entity.pdbx_description
1 polymer ?
#
loop_
_entity_poly.entity_id
_entity_poly.type
_entity_poly.pdbx_seq_one_letter_code
_entity_poly.pdbx_strand_id
1 'polypeptide(L)'
;MSKIRKLLSTLYHAFFNFVLHSFKSINRRIRSKLPVWRMREETAEHVHSSIKVFKWLILPASLFYAFLMFFFFKVNVLGSMLWGLAVFFYSNFLPDLPSIYRRKAADSGVESLPWYKRYVILLFAPLLVWILFSGIRLNWRTTETYHNFKSLTVYSVFLFVVGFFAFIRFPIQTGNLIEVIIFPLYGIAGYLTHLKVDKIW
;
A
#
# COMPACT_ATOMS: atom_id res chain seq x y z
N MET A 1 21.30 1.43 27.19
CA MET A 1 20.38 1.10 26.07
C MET A 1 21.12 1.35 24.75
N SER A 2 21.21 0.38 23.83
CA SER A 2 22.02 0.49 22.60
C SER A 2 21.51 1.58 21.64
N LYS A 3 22.44 2.31 20.99
CA LYS A 3 22.15 3.37 19.98
C LYS A 3 21.20 2.88 18.87
N ILE A 4 21.30 1.61 18.48
CA ILE A 4 20.46 0.98 17.45
C ILE A 4 19.01 0.88 17.91
N ARG A 5 18.76 0.47 19.16
CA ARG A 5 17.39 0.38 19.70
C ARG A 5 16.73 1.76 19.76
N LYS A 6 17.49 2.80 20.11
CA LYS A 6 17.00 4.19 20.11
C LYS A 6 16.62 4.64 18.70
N LEU A 7 17.49 4.40 17.72
CA LEU A 7 17.23 4.74 16.31
C LEU A 7 15.97 4.04 15.78
N LEU A 8 15.82 2.74 16.01
CA LEU A 8 14.65 1.96 15.57
C LEU A 8 13.35 2.47 16.20
N SER A 9 13.38 2.82 17.50
CA SER A 9 12.22 3.42 18.17
C SER A 9 11.86 4.78 17.56
N THR A 10 12.85 5.65 17.31
CA THR A 10 12.62 6.94 16.66
C THR A 10 11.99 6.77 15.27
N LEU A 11 12.50 5.85 14.45
CA LEU A 11 11.96 5.56 13.12
C LEU A 11 10.52 5.02 13.19
N TYR A 12 10.25 4.12 14.12
CA TYR A 12 8.90 3.62 14.39
C TYR A 12 7.93 4.77 14.69
N HIS A 13 8.30 5.66 15.62
CA HIS A 13 7.45 6.78 16.01
C HIS A 13 7.27 7.80 14.87
N ALA A 14 8.33 8.08 14.11
CA ALA A 14 8.24 8.95 12.95
C ALA A 14 7.27 8.39 11.91
N PHE A 15 7.37 7.10 11.59
CA PHE A 15 6.49 6.44 10.64
C PHE A 15 5.03 6.41 11.13
N PHE A 16 4.81 6.00 12.38
CA PHE A 16 3.49 6.02 13.00
C PHE A 16 2.84 7.42 12.95
N ASN A 17 3.59 8.45 13.33
CA ASN A 17 3.09 9.82 13.34
C ASN A 17 2.80 10.33 11.93
N PHE A 18 3.63 9.97 10.94
CA PHE A 18 3.41 10.30 9.53
C PHE A 18 2.10 9.69 9.01
N VAL A 19 1.87 8.40 9.24
CA VAL A 19 0.65 7.71 8.82
C VAL A 19 -0.58 8.31 9.51
N LEU A 20 -0.52 8.46 10.84
CA LEU A 20 -1.62 9.04 11.62
C LEU A 20 -1.95 10.48 11.18
N HIS A 21 -0.92 11.29 10.88
CA HIS A 21 -1.11 12.65 10.39
C HIS A 21 -1.77 12.68 9.01
N SER A 22 -1.40 11.73 8.14
CA SER A 22 -2.00 11.58 6.81
C SER A 22 -3.48 11.25 6.91
N PHE A 23 -3.86 10.25 7.72
CA PHE A 23 -5.27 9.90 7.95
C PHE A 23 -6.07 11.02 8.61
N LYS A 24 -5.51 11.73 9.60
CA LYS A 24 -6.16 12.91 10.20
C LYS A 24 -6.42 14.00 9.16
N SER A 25 -5.45 14.25 8.28
CA SER A 25 -5.56 15.26 7.23
C SER A 25 -6.62 14.90 6.20
N ILE A 26 -6.66 13.63 5.79
CA ILE A 26 -7.72 13.07 4.93
C ILE A 26 -9.08 13.21 5.61
N ASN A 27 -9.23 12.73 6.85
CA ASN A 27 -10.47 12.78 7.63
C ASN A 27 -11.04 14.21 7.72
N ARG A 28 -10.17 15.19 7.97
CA ARG A 28 -10.53 16.62 7.97
C ARG A 28 -10.95 17.12 6.58
N ARG A 29 -10.19 16.77 5.53
CA ARG A 29 -10.48 17.19 4.14
C ARG A 29 -11.81 16.67 3.64
N ILE A 30 -12.19 15.45 4.03
CA ILE A 30 -13.46 14.82 3.62
C ILE A 30 -14.61 15.14 4.58
N ARG A 31 -14.33 15.89 5.67
CA ARG A 31 -15.29 16.21 6.75
C ARG A 31 -15.90 14.96 7.39
N SER A 32 -15.12 13.88 7.47
CA SER A 32 -15.53 12.67 8.16
C SER A 32 -15.48 12.89 9.67
N LYS A 33 -16.42 12.28 10.39
CA LYS A 33 -16.55 12.37 11.85
C LYS A 33 -15.87 11.19 12.57
N LEU A 34 -14.88 10.55 11.94
CA LEU A 34 -14.13 9.48 12.60
C LEU A 34 -13.35 10.04 13.78
N PRO A 35 -13.50 9.45 14.98
CA PRO A 35 -12.83 9.94 16.16
C PRO A 35 -11.33 9.64 16.10
N VAL A 36 -10.51 10.55 16.64
CA VAL A 36 -9.05 10.45 16.59
C VAL A 36 -8.50 9.23 17.33
N TRP A 37 -9.14 8.81 18.41
CA TRP A 37 -8.71 7.63 19.17
C TRP A 37 -8.80 6.35 18.31
N ARG A 38 -9.86 6.20 17.50
CA ARG A 38 -10.04 5.05 16.61
C ARG A 38 -8.99 5.04 15.50
N MET A 39 -8.74 6.18 14.86
CA MET A 39 -7.66 6.30 13.87
C MET A 39 -6.29 5.96 14.47
N ARG A 40 -6.07 6.29 15.75
CA ARG A 40 -4.81 5.99 16.47
C ARG A 40 -4.63 4.49 16.70
N GLU A 41 -5.69 3.83 17.14
CA GLU A 41 -5.73 2.38 17.36
C GLU A 41 -5.47 1.62 16.07
N GLU A 42 -6.24 1.91 15.02
CA GLU A 42 -6.11 1.33 13.69
C GLU A 42 -4.69 1.56 13.11
N THR A 43 -4.18 2.79 13.18
CA THR A 43 -2.80 3.07 12.74
C THR A 43 -1.79 2.27 13.55
N ALA A 44 -1.99 2.08 14.86
CA ALA A 44 -1.04 1.35 15.69
C ALA A 44 -1.00 -0.14 15.32
N GLU A 45 -2.15 -0.76 15.08
CA GLU A 45 -2.26 -2.15 14.67
C GLU A 45 -1.59 -2.39 13.31
N HIS A 46 -1.93 -1.59 12.30
CA HIS A 46 -1.36 -1.71 10.96
C HIS A 46 0.15 -1.41 10.94
N VAL A 47 0.62 -0.35 11.62
CA VAL A 47 2.05 -0.03 11.69
C VAL A 47 2.83 -1.12 12.43
N HIS A 48 2.31 -1.61 13.56
CA HIS A 48 2.97 -2.67 14.31
C HIS A 48 3.11 -3.95 13.48
N SER A 49 2.02 -4.39 12.85
CA SER A 49 2.01 -5.56 11.97
C SER A 49 2.93 -5.37 10.77
N SER A 50 2.87 -4.22 10.10
CA SER A 50 3.75 -3.85 8.99
C SER A 50 5.22 -3.99 9.35
N ILE A 51 5.63 -3.42 10.49
CA ILE A 51 7.03 -3.41 10.93
C ILE A 51 7.47 -4.82 11.34
N LYS A 52 6.59 -5.61 11.96
CA LYS A 52 6.88 -7.01 12.29
C LYS A 52 7.14 -7.84 11.04
N VAL A 53 6.24 -7.77 10.06
CA VAL A 53 6.40 -8.50 8.78
C VAL A 53 7.60 -7.98 8.00
N PHE A 54 7.81 -6.67 7.97
CA PHE A 54 8.96 -6.06 7.33
C PHE A 54 10.28 -6.60 7.90
N LYS A 55 10.43 -6.56 9.23
CA LYS A 55 11.68 -6.97 9.90
C LYS A 55 11.98 -8.46 9.70
N TRP A 56 10.97 -9.31 9.82
CA TRP A 56 11.17 -10.76 9.91
C TRP A 56 11.04 -11.50 8.59
N LEU A 57 10.37 -10.91 7.60
CA LEU A 57 10.12 -11.55 6.30
C LEU A 57 10.65 -10.71 5.14
N ILE A 58 10.14 -9.48 4.99
CA ILE A 58 10.40 -8.68 3.80
C ILE A 58 11.87 -8.25 3.70
N LEU A 59 12.46 -7.75 4.78
CA LEU A 59 13.84 -7.28 4.80
C LEU A 59 14.83 -8.43 4.52
N PRO A 60 14.76 -9.59 5.22
CA PRO A 60 15.61 -10.73 4.88
C PRO A 60 15.44 -11.20 3.43
N ALA A 61 14.19 -11.33 2.95
CA ALA A 61 13.91 -11.73 1.57
C ALA A 61 14.46 -10.72 0.55
N SER A 62 14.39 -9.43 0.85
CA SER A 62 14.93 -8.35 0.00
C SER A 62 16.44 -8.40 -0.09
N LEU A 63 17.13 -8.60 1.04
CA LEU A 63 18.59 -8.73 1.07
C LEU A 63 19.04 -9.97 0.31
N PHE A 64 18.34 -11.09 0.49
CA PHE A 64 18.62 -12.33 -0.24
C PHE A 64 18.40 -12.16 -1.74
N TYR A 65 17.29 -11.53 -2.14
CA TYR A 65 17.00 -11.17 -3.53
C TYR A 65 18.10 -10.31 -4.15
N ALA A 66 18.48 -9.21 -3.49
CA ALA A 66 19.54 -8.33 -3.98
C ALA A 66 20.90 -9.06 -4.11
N PHE A 67 21.21 -9.93 -3.15
CA PHE A 67 22.41 -10.77 -3.20
C PHE A 67 22.38 -11.71 -4.42
N LEU A 68 21.30 -12.47 -4.63
CA LEU A 68 21.20 -13.38 -5.77
C LEU A 68 21.35 -12.65 -7.11
N MET A 69 20.68 -11.51 -7.25
CA MET A 69 20.73 -10.70 -8.47
C MET A 69 22.13 -10.16 -8.76
N PHE A 70 22.81 -9.67 -7.73
CA PHE A 70 24.17 -9.15 -7.87
C PHE A 70 25.17 -10.27 -8.19
N PHE A 71 25.11 -11.40 -7.50
CA PHE A 71 26.11 -12.46 -7.65
C PHE A 71 25.92 -13.28 -8.94
N PHE A 72 24.71 -13.74 -9.24
CA PHE A 72 24.42 -14.63 -10.37
C PHE A 72 24.15 -13.88 -11.68
N PHE A 73 23.42 -12.76 -11.61
CA PHE A 73 22.98 -12.05 -12.81
C PHE A 73 23.78 -10.77 -13.10
N LYS A 74 24.67 -10.36 -12.18
CA LYS A 74 25.45 -9.10 -12.27
C LYS A 74 24.56 -7.86 -12.47
N VAL A 75 23.31 -7.93 -11.99
CA VAL A 75 22.32 -6.86 -12.13
C VAL A 75 22.18 -6.15 -10.78
N ASN A 76 22.23 -4.81 -10.81
CA ASN A 76 21.95 -3.99 -9.64
C ASN A 76 20.45 -3.74 -9.52
N VAL A 77 19.81 -4.43 -8.58
CA VAL A 77 18.37 -4.35 -8.30
C VAL A 77 18.02 -3.49 -7.09
N LEU A 78 18.97 -2.71 -6.55
CA LEU A 78 18.72 -1.90 -5.36
C LEU A 78 17.60 -0.89 -5.61
N GLY A 79 17.53 -0.31 -6.80
CA GLY A 79 16.46 0.63 -7.18
C GLY A 79 15.07 -0.02 -7.14
N SER A 80 14.90 -1.15 -7.84
CA SER A 80 13.62 -1.88 -7.87
C SER A 80 13.25 -2.45 -6.51
N MET A 81 14.22 -2.92 -5.73
CA MET A 81 14.03 -3.34 -4.34
C MET A 81 13.51 -2.20 -3.46
N LEU A 82 14.12 -1.01 -3.50
CA LEU A 82 13.67 0.15 -2.71
C LEU A 82 12.25 0.59 -3.10
N TRP A 83 11.93 0.57 -4.40
CA TRP A 83 10.57 0.80 -4.87
C TRP A 83 9.59 -0.27 -4.38
N GLY A 84 10.00 -1.54 -4.40
CA GLY A 84 9.24 -2.64 -3.82
C GLY A 84 8.96 -2.44 -2.33
N LEU A 85 9.95 -2.03 -1.54
CA LEU A 85 9.77 -1.72 -0.12
C LEU A 85 8.78 -0.57 0.10
N ALA A 86 8.86 0.49 -0.70
CA ALA A 86 7.89 1.58 -0.64
C ALA A 86 6.47 1.08 -0.95
N VAL A 87 6.32 0.25 -1.98
CA VAL A 87 5.05 -0.38 -2.36
C VAL A 87 4.52 -1.32 -1.28
N PHE A 88 5.38 -2.06 -0.57
CA PHE A 88 4.97 -2.89 0.57
C PHE A 88 4.30 -2.06 1.66
N PHE A 89 4.95 -0.98 2.12
CA PHE A 89 4.37 -0.12 3.16
C PHE A 89 3.09 0.56 2.66
N TYR A 90 3.11 1.07 1.44
CA TYR A 90 1.94 1.70 0.83
C TYR A 90 0.74 0.74 0.76
N SER A 91 0.96 -0.48 0.27
CA SER A 91 -0.08 -1.49 0.09
C SER A 91 -0.71 -1.94 1.42
N ASN A 92 -0.01 -1.76 2.54
CA ASN A 92 -0.55 -2.03 3.87
C ASN A 92 -1.63 -1.02 4.31
N PHE A 93 -1.63 0.19 3.75
CA PHE A 93 -2.64 1.22 4.07
C PHE A 93 -3.58 1.48 2.89
N LEU A 94 -3.30 0.89 1.74
CA LEU A 94 -4.07 1.08 0.52
C LEU A 94 -5.56 0.76 0.70
N PRO A 95 -5.99 -0.34 1.34
CA PRO A 95 -7.42 -0.66 1.42
C PRO A 95 -8.24 0.40 2.19
N ASP A 96 -7.60 1.14 3.10
CA ASP A 96 -8.23 2.21 3.89
C ASP A 96 -8.40 3.51 3.10
N LEU A 97 -7.50 3.81 2.15
CA LEU A 97 -7.52 5.09 1.42
C LEU A 97 -8.83 5.29 0.63
N PRO A 98 -9.37 4.28 -0.08
CA PRO A 98 -10.66 4.36 -0.73
C PRO A 98 -11.86 4.63 0.19
N SER A 99 -11.74 4.48 1.51
CA SER A 99 -12.83 4.73 2.47
C SER A 99 -13.41 6.15 2.35
N ILE A 100 -12.62 7.11 1.84
CA ILE A 100 -13.05 8.47 1.46
C ILE A 100 -14.30 8.46 0.57
N TYR A 101 -14.33 7.52 -0.38
CA TYR A 101 -15.39 7.39 -1.38
C TYR A 101 -16.45 6.35 -0.98
N ARG A 102 -16.32 5.73 0.20
CA ARG A 102 -17.28 4.74 0.68
C ARG A 102 -18.60 5.41 1.06
N ARG A 103 -19.71 4.75 0.74
CA ARG A 103 -21.06 5.13 1.15
C ARG A 103 -21.48 4.36 2.41
N LYS A 104 -22.31 4.97 3.26
CA LYS A 104 -23.03 4.23 4.31
C LYS A 104 -24.21 3.48 3.66
N ALA A 105 -24.47 2.26 4.13
CA ALA A 105 -25.49 1.37 3.57
C ALA A 105 -26.92 1.95 3.56
N ALA A 106 -27.20 2.98 4.36
CA ALA A 106 -28.51 3.61 4.47
C ALA A 106 -28.92 4.48 3.26
N ASP A 107 -28.00 4.85 2.36
CA ASP A 107 -28.29 5.71 1.20
C ASP A 107 -28.60 4.91 -0.10
N SER A 108 -29.31 3.78 0.02
CA SER A 108 -29.45 2.72 -0.99
C SER A 108 -30.18 3.09 -2.30
N GLY A 109 -30.69 4.31 -2.46
CA GLY A 109 -31.52 4.72 -3.60
C GLY A 109 -30.79 5.25 -4.85
N VAL A 110 -29.46 5.36 -4.86
CA VAL A 110 -28.70 5.87 -6.04
C VAL A 110 -27.79 4.79 -6.60
N GLU A 111 -27.83 4.64 -7.92
CA GLU A 111 -27.11 3.66 -8.72
C GLU A 111 -25.61 3.58 -8.36
N SER A 112 -25.12 2.35 -8.19
CA SER A 112 -23.72 2.11 -7.82
C SER A 112 -22.78 2.55 -8.95
N LEU A 113 -21.60 3.10 -8.61
CA LEU A 113 -20.57 3.44 -9.59
C LEU A 113 -20.32 2.27 -10.56
N PRO A 114 -20.09 2.53 -11.85
CA PRO A 114 -19.61 1.52 -12.79
C PRO A 114 -18.36 0.80 -12.24
N TRP A 115 -18.24 -0.49 -12.55
CA TRP A 115 -17.19 -1.36 -11.99
C TRP A 115 -15.78 -0.79 -12.18
N TYR A 116 -15.48 -0.21 -13.35
CA TYR A 116 -14.17 0.36 -13.67
C TYR A 116 -13.86 1.56 -12.77
N LYS A 117 -14.84 2.43 -12.48
CA LYS A 117 -14.64 3.57 -11.56
C LYS A 117 -14.36 3.11 -10.14
N ARG A 118 -14.94 1.99 -9.70
CA ARG A 118 -14.63 1.41 -8.38
C ARG A 118 -13.15 1.05 -8.30
N TYR A 119 -12.65 0.30 -9.27
CA TYR A 119 -11.24 -0.08 -9.24
C TYR A 119 -10.29 1.07 -9.50
N VAL A 120 -10.67 2.11 -10.25
CA VAL A 120 -9.87 3.35 -10.33
C VAL A 120 -9.65 3.97 -8.95
N ILE A 121 -10.64 3.89 -8.04
CA ILE A 121 -10.48 4.39 -6.67
C ILE A 121 -9.36 3.67 -5.93
N LEU A 122 -9.28 2.36 -6.07
CA LEU A 122 -8.23 1.54 -5.46
C LEU A 122 -6.87 1.79 -6.14
N LEU A 123 -6.81 1.58 -7.46
CA LEU A 123 -5.56 1.54 -8.22
C LEU A 123 -4.87 2.91 -8.31
N PHE A 124 -5.64 3.99 -8.29
CA PHE A 124 -5.13 5.36 -8.39
C PHE A 124 -5.38 6.16 -7.11
N ALA A 125 -5.53 5.49 -5.96
CA ALA A 125 -5.70 6.15 -4.67
C ALA A 125 -4.68 7.29 -4.40
N PRO A 126 -3.38 7.23 -4.77
CA PRO A 126 -2.45 8.34 -4.53
C PRO A 126 -2.84 9.58 -5.33
N LEU A 127 -3.21 9.42 -6.60
CA LEU A 127 -3.67 10.51 -7.45
C LEU A 127 -4.98 11.10 -6.92
N LEU A 128 -5.89 10.25 -6.45
CA LEU A 128 -7.17 10.71 -5.88
C LEU A 128 -7.01 11.44 -4.55
N VAL A 129 -6.06 11.00 -3.72
CA VAL A 129 -5.67 11.75 -2.52
C VAL A 129 -5.08 13.09 -2.93
N TRP A 130 -4.17 13.14 -3.91
CA TRP A 130 -3.63 14.40 -4.40
C TRP A 130 -4.73 15.35 -4.91
N ILE A 131 -5.64 14.87 -5.77
CA ILE A 131 -6.78 15.64 -6.28
C ILE A 131 -7.62 16.22 -5.13
N LEU A 132 -7.88 15.41 -4.09
CA LEU A 132 -8.58 15.85 -2.88
C LEU A 132 -7.83 17.00 -2.17
N PHE A 133 -6.50 16.91 -2.08
CA PHE A 133 -5.68 17.96 -1.46
C PHE A 133 -5.55 19.22 -2.32
N SER A 134 -5.68 19.10 -3.65
CA SER A 134 -5.82 20.21 -4.59
C SER A 134 -7.18 20.91 -4.52
N GLY A 135 -8.09 20.45 -3.64
CA GLY A 135 -9.40 21.04 -3.43
C GLY A 135 -10.51 20.51 -4.35
N ILE A 136 -10.18 19.62 -5.28
CA ILE A 136 -11.14 19.00 -6.19
C ILE A 136 -11.79 17.81 -5.49
N ARG A 137 -13.12 17.82 -5.38
CA ARG A 137 -13.88 16.72 -4.79
C ARG A 137 -14.65 15.97 -5.86
N LEU A 138 -14.23 14.75 -6.15
CA LEU A 138 -14.99 13.86 -7.02
C LEU A 138 -16.23 13.37 -6.29
N ASN A 139 -17.41 13.53 -6.90
CA ASN A 139 -18.67 13.02 -6.36
C ASN A 139 -18.83 11.51 -6.64
N TRP A 140 -17.78 10.74 -6.38
CA TRP A 140 -17.75 9.29 -6.58
C TRP A 140 -18.11 8.61 -5.26
N ARG A 141 -19.09 7.69 -5.29
CA ARG A 141 -19.51 6.91 -4.11
C ARG A 141 -19.59 5.43 -4.45
N THR A 142 -18.90 4.59 -3.66
CA THR A 142 -18.86 3.14 -3.85
C THR A 142 -19.32 2.41 -2.58
N THR A 143 -19.94 1.24 -2.77
CA THR A 143 -20.26 0.29 -1.70
C THR A 143 -19.17 -0.76 -1.49
N GLU A 144 -18.18 -0.82 -2.40
CA GLU A 144 -17.11 -1.82 -2.35
C GLU A 144 -16.22 -1.64 -1.11
N THR A 145 -16.01 -2.72 -0.37
CA THR A 145 -15.05 -2.79 0.73
C THR A 145 -13.81 -3.48 0.20
N TYR A 146 -12.80 -2.70 -0.20
CA TYR A 146 -11.58 -3.23 -0.84
C TYR A 146 -10.77 -4.17 0.07
N HIS A 147 -11.19 -4.36 1.32
CA HIS A 147 -10.66 -5.36 2.24
C HIS A 147 -11.14 -6.77 1.83
N ASN A 148 -10.71 -7.26 0.66
CA ASN A 148 -11.02 -8.59 0.17
C ASN A 148 -9.98 -9.10 -0.84
N PHE A 149 -9.94 -10.42 -1.05
CA PHE A 149 -9.02 -11.05 -2.00
C PHE A 149 -9.27 -10.66 -3.46
N LYS A 150 -10.51 -10.33 -3.83
CA LYS A 150 -10.83 -9.88 -5.19
C LYS A 150 -10.11 -8.57 -5.53
N SER A 151 -10.12 -7.62 -4.61
CA SER A 151 -9.43 -6.33 -4.73
C SER A 151 -7.92 -6.51 -4.72
N LEU A 152 -7.41 -7.42 -3.88
CA LEU A 152 -6.01 -7.84 -3.93
C LEU A 152 -5.64 -8.36 -5.32
N THR A 153 -6.41 -9.27 -5.92
CA THR A 153 -6.11 -9.80 -7.26
C THR A 153 -6.06 -8.69 -8.32
N VAL A 154 -7.04 -7.79 -8.33
CA VAL A 154 -7.05 -6.66 -9.28
C VAL A 154 -5.84 -5.76 -9.07
N TYR A 155 -5.49 -5.46 -7.82
CA TYR A 155 -4.31 -4.67 -7.47
C TYR A 155 -3.00 -5.37 -7.84
N SER A 156 -2.89 -6.68 -7.68
CA SER A 156 -1.72 -7.48 -8.08
C SER A 156 -1.48 -7.42 -9.59
N VAL A 157 -2.54 -7.56 -10.39
CA VAL A 157 -2.45 -7.43 -11.86
C VAL A 157 -2.01 -6.02 -12.23
N PHE A 158 -2.56 -4.99 -11.57
CA PHE A 158 -2.14 -3.62 -11.79
C PHE A 158 -0.66 -3.41 -11.45
N LEU A 159 -0.18 -3.89 -10.29
CA LEU A 159 1.23 -3.80 -9.91
C LEU A 159 2.14 -4.56 -10.87
N PHE A 160 1.70 -5.70 -11.41
CA PHE A 160 2.45 -6.42 -12.43
C PHE A 160 2.61 -5.56 -13.70
N VAL A 161 1.53 -4.91 -14.17
CA VAL A 161 1.59 -3.99 -15.31
C VAL A 161 2.52 -2.81 -15.02
N VAL A 162 2.42 -2.21 -13.83
CA VAL A 162 3.31 -1.11 -13.42
C VAL A 162 4.77 -1.58 -13.35
N GLY A 163 5.02 -2.75 -12.76
CA GLY A 163 6.36 -3.35 -12.68
C GLY A 163 6.93 -3.65 -14.06
N PHE A 164 6.10 -4.14 -14.99
CA PHE A 164 6.47 -4.37 -16.37
C PHE A 164 6.95 -3.06 -17.01
N PHE A 165 6.14 -1.99 -16.98
CA PHE A 165 6.54 -0.70 -17.56
C PHE A 165 7.73 -0.04 -16.86
N ALA A 166 7.88 -0.24 -15.55
CA ALA A 166 8.95 0.39 -14.78
C ALA A 166 10.31 -0.29 -14.95
N PHE A 167 10.33 -1.62 -15.13
CA PHE A 167 11.58 -2.40 -15.04
C PHE A 167 11.91 -3.22 -16.29
N ILE A 168 11.00 -3.35 -17.26
CA ILE A 168 11.34 -4.02 -18.52
C ILE A 168 12.40 -3.21 -19.27
N ARG A 169 13.42 -3.90 -19.78
CA ARG A 169 14.46 -3.33 -20.63
C ARG A 169 14.70 -4.25 -21.83
N PHE A 170 14.97 -3.64 -22.98
CA PHE A 170 15.30 -4.36 -24.21
C PHE A 170 16.81 -4.27 -24.50
N PRO A 171 17.46 -5.38 -24.91
CA PRO A 171 16.90 -6.73 -25.04
C PRO A 171 16.51 -7.34 -23.69
N ILE A 172 15.46 -8.16 -23.68
CA ILE A 172 14.95 -8.78 -22.45
C ILE A 172 16.01 -9.75 -21.92
N GLN A 173 16.43 -9.53 -20.68
CA GLN A 173 17.34 -10.41 -19.95
C GLN A 173 16.60 -11.03 -18.75
N THR A 174 17.01 -12.23 -18.35
CA THR A 174 16.41 -12.95 -17.20
C THR A 174 16.39 -12.09 -15.94
N GLY A 175 17.45 -11.30 -15.69
CA GLY A 175 17.50 -10.42 -14.53
C GLY A 175 16.41 -9.35 -14.53
N ASN A 176 16.15 -8.73 -15.68
CA ASN A 176 15.10 -7.72 -15.83
C ASN A 176 13.70 -8.34 -15.61
N LEU A 177 13.49 -9.57 -16.07
CA LEU A 177 12.24 -10.29 -15.87
C LEU A 177 11.97 -10.59 -14.38
N ILE A 178 13.02 -10.93 -13.63
CA ILE A 178 12.90 -11.15 -12.18
C ILE A 178 12.49 -9.85 -11.48
N GLU A 179 13.05 -8.70 -11.85
CA GLU A 179 12.64 -7.40 -11.27
C GLU A 179 11.15 -7.14 -11.46
N VAL A 180 10.64 -7.38 -12.67
CA VAL A 180 9.21 -7.24 -13.02
C VAL A 180 8.33 -8.15 -12.16
N ILE A 181 8.75 -9.39 -11.90
CA ILE A 181 7.98 -10.38 -11.12
C ILE A 181 8.06 -10.10 -9.61
N ILE A 182 9.22 -9.71 -9.10
CA ILE A 182 9.43 -9.47 -7.66
C ILE A 182 8.69 -8.21 -7.19
N PHE A 183 8.59 -7.18 -8.02
CA PHE A 183 7.91 -5.93 -7.68
C PHE A 183 6.47 -6.11 -7.14
N PRO A 184 5.53 -6.78 -7.84
CA PRO A 184 4.17 -6.98 -7.34
C PRO A 184 4.11 -7.81 -6.06
N LEU A 185 5.07 -8.71 -5.81
CA LEU A 185 5.09 -9.54 -4.60
C LEU A 185 5.24 -8.69 -3.32
N TYR A 186 5.97 -7.58 -3.38
CA TYR A 186 6.03 -6.64 -2.26
C TYR A 186 4.67 -6.04 -1.94
N GLY A 187 3.94 -5.62 -2.98
CA GLY A 187 2.60 -5.03 -2.79
C GLY A 187 1.58 -6.05 -2.32
N ILE A 188 1.63 -7.28 -2.86
CA ILE A 188 0.83 -8.41 -2.38
C ILE A 188 1.10 -8.66 -0.90
N ALA A 189 2.37 -8.74 -0.49
CA ALA A 189 2.72 -8.97 0.91
C ALA A 189 2.22 -7.84 1.83
N GLY A 190 2.31 -6.58 1.39
CA GLY A 190 1.78 -5.43 2.13
C GLY A 190 0.27 -5.51 2.30
N TYR A 191 -0.46 -5.81 1.23
CA TYR A 191 -1.91 -5.94 1.23
C TYR A 191 -2.38 -7.14 2.05
N LEU A 192 -1.71 -8.30 1.94
CA LEU A 192 -2.02 -9.47 2.77
C LEU A 192 -1.79 -9.20 4.26
N THR A 193 -0.75 -8.42 4.58
CA THR A 193 -0.49 -7.98 5.95
C THR A 193 -1.64 -7.12 6.47
N HIS A 194 -2.18 -6.21 5.64
CA HIS A 194 -3.38 -5.44 5.97
C HIS A 194 -4.59 -6.36 6.24
N LEU A 195 -4.92 -7.25 5.30
CA LEU A 195 -6.06 -8.17 5.44
C LEU A 195 -5.96 -9.06 6.69
N LYS A 196 -4.74 -9.42 7.08
CA LYS A 196 -4.48 -10.19 8.30
C LYS A 196 -4.75 -9.39 9.57
N VAL A 197 -4.41 -8.10 9.59
CA VAL A 197 -4.73 -7.20 10.72
C VAL A 197 -6.25 -7.10 10.87
N ASP A 198 -6.95 -6.99 9.75
CA ASP A 198 -8.42 -6.94 9.70
C ASP A 198 -9.12 -8.27 9.96
N LYS A 199 -8.37 -9.35 10.20
CA LYS A 199 -8.90 -10.70 10.47
C LYS A 199 -9.81 -11.23 9.34
N ILE A 200 -9.50 -10.88 8.09
CA ILE A 200 -10.21 -11.40 6.91
C ILE A 200 -9.79 -12.84 6.61
N TRP A 201 -8.61 -13.23 7.09
CA TRP A 201 -8.05 -14.58 7.03
C TRP A 201 -7.10 -14.82 8.20
#